data_AF-A0A927JK95-F1
#
_entry.id   AF-A0A927JK95-F1
#
_cell.length_a   1.000
_cell.length_b   1.000
_cell.length_c   1.000
_cell.angle_alpha   90.00
_cell.angle_beta   90.00
_cell.angle_gamma   90.00
#
_symmetry.space_group_name_H-M   'P 1'
#
loop_
_entity.id
_entity.type
_entity.pdbx_description
1 polymer ?
#
loop_
_entity_poly.entity_id
_entity_poly.type
_entity_poly.pdbx_seq_one_letter_code
_entity_poly.pdbx_strand_id
1 'polypeptide(L)'
;MRLLPTSFVFFLITAVAMLLQVIPFTGIFLMFLLAPVWSVVLINLGMLGTAFEAASGRVSRWWLIVPLAWFGLYAVAVVRDNAALNSLRAQVATDNSHVRVPFNPGQQSLVLVEDNPTSSNIGAEWIVDNYALPVVYTYMPASRFSPARYLATQLVRQNDCKKVREIPGALGADIFAFGFHDDQPGRFAGRLNRDFCTLRQPESPTLPQIRVLLTEHKEQVNRLPTVQTTTVIETPGKAYRLRGGSAAPLRWFPMLAMGCALNSAASSWDCDWGFLRARSEPLADTGERYRNASFALAKALGLHRVSPSERRGAPSELVTASIQRITARALATDIADLEQISGDPYAKIDSIPFRVLSMRPDVLSARAEQIMLALENAVSASHTDQSRMRDNGRNLASLIARLPGPQFTAYGARVLALYAAVEDDHWLWDTELLLRRIGDLGAIAIPIAIQPRGMRSNVNGAGIEALCRIGLPARGQATQLLTQAWADTRDFDREERLGLFVAMRRIGITVPPLVSDKREQMGNFLKDWDDVSPRSPRRVCGTRREEQARREEKYGGHRRTNLD
;
A
#
# COMPACT_ATOMS: atom_id res chain seq x y z
N MET A 1 -4.57 -48.97 40.75
CA MET A 1 -5.04 -47.68 40.20
C MET A 1 -3.83 -46.93 39.66
N ARG A 2 -3.86 -46.42 38.43
CA ARG A 2 -2.79 -45.51 37.96
C ARG A 2 -2.94 -44.17 38.69
N LEU A 3 -1.84 -43.59 39.14
CA LEU A 3 -1.82 -42.29 39.83
C LEU A 3 -2.08 -41.12 38.85
N LEU A 4 -1.64 -41.28 37.59
CA LEU A 4 -1.71 -40.25 36.55
C LEU A 4 -2.56 -40.70 35.34
N PRO A 5 -3.39 -39.81 34.76
CA PRO A 5 -4.10 -40.05 33.52
C PRO A 5 -3.15 -40.21 32.32
N THR A 6 -3.48 -41.11 31.40
CA THR A 6 -2.71 -41.31 30.17
C THR A 6 -2.85 -40.09 29.24
N SER A 7 -4.02 -39.44 29.28
CA SER A 7 -4.34 -38.20 28.58
C SER A 7 -3.40 -37.02 28.91
N PHE A 8 -2.58 -37.14 29.96
CA PHE A 8 -1.59 -36.11 30.30
C PHE A 8 -0.54 -35.88 29.20
N VAL A 9 -0.36 -36.87 28.30
CA VAL A 9 0.54 -36.77 27.14
C VAL A 9 0.22 -35.57 26.24
N PHE A 10 -1.05 -35.19 26.10
CA PHE A 10 -1.42 -34.04 25.25
C PHE A 10 -0.90 -32.71 25.80
N PHE A 11 -0.90 -32.54 27.13
CA PHE A 11 -0.32 -31.36 27.78
C PHE A 11 1.20 -31.35 27.65
N LEU A 12 1.85 -32.51 27.78
CA LEU A 12 3.29 -32.64 27.57
C LEU A 12 3.69 -32.26 26.15
N ILE A 13 2.99 -32.76 25.13
CA ILE A 13 3.22 -32.39 23.72
C ILE A 13 3.06 -30.88 23.54
N THR A 14 2.04 -30.27 24.13
CA THR A 14 1.82 -28.82 24.06
C THR A 14 2.98 -28.04 24.70
N ALA A 15 3.44 -28.46 25.88
CA ALA A 15 4.56 -27.83 26.58
C ALA A 15 5.87 -27.94 25.78
N VAL A 16 6.16 -29.11 25.21
CA VAL A 16 7.32 -29.32 24.34
C VAL A 16 7.24 -28.44 23.10
N ALA A 17 6.08 -28.38 22.44
CA ALA A 17 5.88 -27.52 21.27
C ALA A 17 6.09 -26.04 21.61
N MET A 18 5.63 -25.59 22.79
CA MET A 18 5.86 -24.21 23.26
C MET A 18 7.34 -23.94 23.51
N LEU A 19 8.04 -24.84 24.20
CA LEU A 19 9.48 -24.71 24.45
C LEU A 19 10.29 -24.64 23.15
N LEU A 20 9.92 -25.47 22.16
CA LEU A 20 10.53 -25.41 20.83
C LEU A 20 10.20 -24.11 20.10
N GLN A 21 9.05 -23.49 20.33
CA GLN A 21 8.72 -22.19 19.73
C GLN A 21 9.47 -21.02 20.35
N VAL A 22 9.96 -21.12 21.59
CA VAL A 22 10.76 -20.04 22.22
C VAL A 22 12.06 -19.79 21.44
N ILE A 23 12.62 -20.82 20.81
CA ILE A 23 13.81 -20.70 19.96
C ILE A 23 13.36 -20.24 18.56
N PRO A 24 13.78 -19.05 18.06
CA PRO A 24 13.26 -18.50 16.80
C PRO A 24 13.43 -19.42 15.59
N PHE A 25 14.56 -20.14 15.51
CA PHE A 25 14.84 -21.05 14.40
C PHE A 25 13.78 -22.16 14.27
N THR A 26 13.50 -22.89 15.34
CA THR A 26 12.46 -23.93 15.37
C THR A 26 11.05 -23.33 15.39
N GLY A 27 10.89 -22.17 16.03
CA GLY A 27 9.64 -21.44 16.11
C GLY A 27 9.08 -21.03 14.75
N ILE A 28 9.92 -20.58 13.81
CA ILE A 28 9.49 -20.23 12.45
C ILE A 28 8.88 -21.45 11.73
N PHE A 29 9.53 -22.63 11.79
CA PHE A 29 8.99 -23.84 11.18
C PHE A 29 7.67 -24.28 11.84
N LEU A 30 7.59 -24.19 13.16
CA LEU A 30 6.39 -24.51 13.92
C LEU A 30 5.25 -23.53 13.65
N MET A 31 5.55 -22.25 13.43
CA MET A 31 4.57 -21.24 13.01
C MET A 31 3.95 -21.62 11.66
N PHE A 32 4.75 -22.07 10.69
CA PHE A 32 4.24 -22.57 9.40
C PHE A 32 3.35 -23.82 9.55
N LEU A 33 3.58 -24.63 10.58
CA LEU A 33 2.75 -25.79 10.93
C LEU A 33 1.54 -25.44 11.82
N LEU A 34 1.27 -24.15 12.03
CA LEU A 34 0.19 -23.64 12.88
C LEU A 34 0.29 -24.16 14.34
N ALA A 35 1.51 -24.39 14.82
CA ALA A 35 1.75 -24.89 16.16
C ALA A 35 1.13 -24.04 17.29
N PRO A 36 1.00 -22.69 17.18
CA PRO A 36 0.25 -21.91 18.17
C PRO A 36 -1.22 -22.33 18.35
N VAL A 37 -1.81 -22.96 17.33
CA VAL A 37 -3.20 -23.46 17.36
C VAL A 37 -3.26 -24.90 17.88
N TRP A 38 -2.14 -25.63 17.94
CA TRP A 38 -2.14 -27.02 18.45
C TRP A 38 -2.60 -27.08 19.91
N SER A 39 -2.23 -26.10 20.73
CA SER A 39 -2.68 -26.02 22.13
C SER A 39 -4.20 -26.01 22.26
N VAL A 40 -4.92 -25.39 21.30
CA VAL A 40 -6.38 -25.39 21.27
C VAL A 40 -6.93 -26.82 21.20
N VAL A 41 -6.34 -27.67 20.36
CA VAL A 41 -6.80 -29.05 20.18
C VAL A 41 -6.30 -29.94 21.31
N LEU A 42 -4.99 -29.91 21.59
CA LEU A 42 -4.33 -30.82 22.52
C LEU A 42 -4.80 -30.63 23.96
N ILE A 43 -4.91 -29.39 24.44
CA ILE A 43 -5.37 -29.12 25.82
C ILE A 43 -6.81 -29.62 26.00
N ASN A 44 -7.70 -29.35 25.04
CA ASN A 44 -9.08 -29.81 25.13
C ASN A 44 -9.21 -31.33 25.05
N LEU A 45 -8.45 -32.00 24.17
CA LEU A 45 -8.39 -33.47 24.13
C LEU A 45 -7.84 -34.05 25.43
N GLY A 46 -6.81 -33.43 26.02
CA GLY A 46 -6.27 -33.81 27.32
C GLY A 46 -7.30 -33.70 28.45
N MET A 47 -8.09 -32.63 28.46
CA MET A 47 -9.16 -32.41 29.44
C MET A 47 -10.29 -33.43 29.29
N LEU A 48 -10.78 -33.65 28.07
CA LEU A 48 -11.84 -34.62 27.77
C LEU A 48 -11.38 -36.07 28.06
N GLY A 49 -10.15 -36.41 27.68
CA GLY A 49 -9.57 -37.72 27.97
C GLY A 49 -9.40 -37.97 29.47
N THR A 50 -8.93 -36.97 30.23
CA THR A 50 -8.82 -37.04 31.69
C THR A 50 -10.20 -37.26 32.33
N ALA A 51 -11.23 -36.55 31.85
CA ALA A 51 -12.60 -36.74 32.34
C ALA A 51 -13.10 -38.17 32.08
N PHE A 52 -12.86 -38.71 30.88
CA PHE A 52 -13.26 -40.06 30.51
C PHE A 52 -12.53 -41.14 31.33
N GLU A 53 -11.22 -41.01 31.53
CA GLU A 53 -10.43 -41.93 32.34
C GLU A 53 -10.88 -41.93 33.82
N ALA A 54 -11.19 -40.76 34.37
CA ALA A 54 -11.68 -40.63 35.74
C ALA A 54 -13.11 -41.17 35.90
N ALA A 55 -13.99 -40.92 34.93
CA ALA A 55 -15.37 -41.44 34.93
C ALA A 55 -15.42 -42.97 34.78
N SER A 56 -14.53 -43.55 33.97
CA SER A 56 -14.40 -45.00 33.79
C SER A 56 -13.66 -45.72 34.94
N GLY A 57 -13.20 -44.98 35.95
CA GLY A 57 -12.49 -45.54 37.10
C GLY A 57 -11.05 -46.00 36.82
N ARG A 58 -10.49 -45.66 35.66
CA ARG A 58 -9.08 -45.96 35.32
C ARG A 58 -8.10 -45.16 36.18
N VAL A 59 -8.52 -43.97 36.60
CA VAL A 59 -7.82 -43.09 37.56
C VAL A 59 -8.78 -42.63 38.67
N SER A 60 -8.24 -41.96 39.69
CA SER A 60 -9.03 -41.38 40.78
C SER A 60 -10.08 -40.38 40.26
N ARG A 61 -11.32 -40.46 40.77
CA ARG A 61 -12.42 -39.54 40.42
C ARG A 61 -12.12 -38.09 40.74
N TRP A 62 -11.20 -37.82 41.67
CA TRP A 62 -10.73 -36.46 41.98
C TRP A 62 -10.15 -35.74 40.76
N TRP A 63 -9.63 -36.47 39.76
CA TRP A 63 -9.16 -35.88 38.50
C TRP A 63 -10.27 -35.21 37.67
N LEU A 64 -11.56 -35.47 37.95
CA LEU A 64 -12.67 -34.75 37.31
C LEU A 64 -12.70 -33.25 37.66
N ILE A 65 -12.11 -32.84 38.77
CA ILE A 65 -12.09 -31.43 39.18
C ILE A 65 -11.39 -30.57 38.13
N VAL A 66 -10.30 -31.06 37.53
CA VAL A 66 -9.50 -30.30 36.57
C VAL A 66 -10.30 -29.93 35.30
N PRO A 67 -10.91 -30.88 34.55
CA PRO A 67 -11.73 -30.54 33.40
C PRO A 67 -13.00 -29.77 33.79
N LEU A 68 -13.62 -30.06 34.95
CA LEU A 68 -14.77 -29.30 35.44
C LEU A 68 -14.42 -27.84 35.70
N ALA A 69 -13.27 -27.57 36.34
CA ALA A 69 -12.79 -26.21 36.55
C ALA A 69 -12.43 -25.52 35.23
N TRP A 70 -11.76 -26.22 34.30
CA TRP A 70 -11.39 -25.69 32.99
C TRP A 70 -12.61 -25.23 32.19
N PHE A 71 -13.58 -26.13 31.94
CA PHE A 71 -14.77 -25.81 31.16
C PHE A 71 -15.74 -24.93 31.94
N GLY A 72 -15.90 -25.14 33.25
CA GLY A 72 -16.82 -24.39 34.10
C GLY A 72 -16.41 -22.92 34.27
N LEU A 73 -15.16 -22.66 34.64
CA LEU A 73 -14.66 -21.28 34.78
C LEU A 73 -14.65 -20.56 33.42
N TYR A 74 -14.31 -21.27 32.35
CA TYR A 74 -14.37 -20.72 31.00
C TYR A 74 -15.81 -20.37 30.59
N ALA A 75 -16.78 -21.26 30.83
CA ALA A 75 -18.18 -21.01 30.53
C ALA A 75 -18.71 -19.78 31.27
N VAL A 76 -18.37 -19.61 32.55
CA VAL A 76 -18.70 -18.40 33.32
C VAL A 76 -18.08 -17.15 32.69
N ALA A 77 -16.81 -17.20 32.27
CA ALA A 77 -16.15 -16.09 31.61
C ALA A 77 -16.81 -15.72 30.27
N VAL A 78 -17.15 -16.71 29.44
CA VAL A 78 -17.84 -16.50 28.15
C VAL A 78 -19.23 -15.90 28.34
N VAL A 79 -20.02 -16.41 29.29
CA VAL A 79 -21.35 -15.89 29.59
C VAL A 79 -21.25 -14.44 30.04
N ARG A 80 -20.28 -14.11 30.90
CA ARG A 80 -20.03 -12.74 31.34
C ARG A 80 -19.62 -11.82 30.18
N ASP A 81 -18.71 -12.25 29.31
CA ASP A 81 -18.29 -11.48 28.12
C ASP A 81 -19.48 -11.21 27.19
N ASN A 82 -20.31 -12.21 26.91
CA ASN A 82 -21.49 -12.06 26.05
C ASN A 82 -22.59 -11.20 26.69
N ALA A 83 -22.79 -11.31 28.01
CA ALA A 83 -23.70 -10.42 28.73
C ALA A 83 -23.21 -8.96 28.70
N ALA A 84 -21.90 -8.73 28.88
CA ALA A 84 -21.29 -7.40 28.74
C ALA A 84 -21.45 -6.85 27.31
N LEU A 85 -21.21 -7.67 26.29
CA LEU A 85 -21.43 -7.31 24.88
C LEU A 85 -22.89 -6.90 24.63
N ASN A 86 -23.86 -7.69 25.08
CA ASN A 86 -25.28 -7.39 24.89
C ASN A 86 -25.70 -6.10 25.63
N SER A 87 -25.17 -5.88 26.84
CA SER A 87 -25.39 -4.64 27.58
C SER A 87 -24.82 -3.42 26.84
N LEU A 88 -23.59 -3.50 26.33
CA LEU A 88 -22.98 -2.44 25.53
C LEU A 88 -23.77 -2.17 24.23
N ARG A 89 -24.24 -3.21 23.54
CA ARG A 89 -25.10 -3.08 22.36
C ARG A 89 -26.40 -2.37 22.68
N ALA A 90 -27.06 -2.74 23.78
CA ALA A 90 -28.30 -2.11 24.23
C ALA A 90 -28.09 -0.63 24.61
N GLN A 91 -26.99 -0.31 25.29
CA GLN A 91 -26.60 1.08 25.60
C GLN A 91 -26.37 1.89 24.32
N VAL A 92 -25.55 1.39 23.39
CA VAL A 92 -25.28 2.05 22.11
C VAL A 92 -26.56 2.23 21.28
N ALA A 93 -27.43 1.23 21.23
CA ALA A 93 -28.70 1.31 20.54
C ALA A 93 -29.61 2.38 21.15
N THR A 94 -29.68 2.46 22.48
CA THR A 94 -30.45 3.47 23.21
C THR A 94 -29.89 4.87 22.96
N ASP A 95 -28.58 5.06 23.12
CA ASP A 95 -27.88 6.34 22.92
C ASP A 95 -28.07 6.87 21.49
N ASN A 96 -28.05 5.98 20.48
CA ASN A 96 -28.20 6.36 19.08
C ASN A 96 -29.67 6.49 18.64
N SER A 97 -30.63 5.93 19.36
CA SER A 97 -32.04 5.82 18.91
C SER A 97 -32.67 7.17 18.60
N HIS A 98 -32.32 8.20 19.37
CA HIS A 98 -32.84 9.56 19.28
C HIS A 98 -32.00 10.50 18.41
N VAL A 99 -30.83 10.05 17.93
CA VAL A 99 -29.95 10.90 17.14
C VAL A 99 -30.50 11.02 15.72
N ARG A 100 -30.98 12.22 15.40
CA ARG A 100 -31.41 12.62 14.05
C ARG A 100 -30.74 13.93 13.74
N VAL A 101 -29.91 13.91 12.70
CA VAL A 101 -29.16 15.07 12.22
C VAL A 101 -29.90 15.61 11.00
N PRO A 102 -30.37 16.86 11.01
CA PRO A 102 -30.94 17.46 9.81
C PRO A 102 -29.84 17.63 8.77
N PHE A 103 -29.87 16.78 7.75
CA PHE A 103 -28.91 16.82 6.63
C PHE A 103 -29.66 16.89 5.31
N ASN A 104 -29.31 17.89 4.50
CA ASN A 104 -29.81 18.01 3.13
C ASN A 104 -28.62 18.07 2.15
N PRO A 105 -28.38 17.03 1.34
CA PRO A 105 -27.24 16.98 0.43
C PRO A 105 -27.28 18.04 -0.69
N GLY A 106 -28.43 18.69 -0.93
CA GLY A 106 -28.54 19.81 -1.86
C GLY A 106 -28.19 21.17 -1.24
N GLN A 107 -28.11 21.26 0.09
CA GLN A 107 -27.84 22.52 0.82
C GLN A 107 -26.59 22.44 1.70
N GLN A 108 -26.05 21.25 1.93
CA GLN A 108 -24.95 21.00 2.86
C GLN A 108 -23.97 19.99 2.27
N SER A 109 -22.69 20.14 2.60
CA SER A 109 -21.63 19.19 2.24
C SER A 109 -21.29 18.29 3.42
N LEU A 110 -21.28 16.97 3.22
CA LEU A 110 -20.78 16.02 4.21
C LEU A 110 -19.25 15.97 4.13
N VAL A 111 -18.59 16.25 5.25
CA VAL A 111 -17.12 16.27 5.37
C VAL A 111 -16.68 15.27 6.44
N LEU A 112 -15.90 14.26 6.05
CA LEU A 112 -15.26 13.32 6.96
C LEU A 112 -13.89 13.86 7.36
N VAL A 113 -13.64 14.02 8.65
CA VAL A 113 -12.37 14.52 9.20
C VAL A 113 -11.50 13.32 9.59
N GLU A 114 -10.41 13.11 8.86
CA GLU A 114 -9.51 11.98 9.12
C GLU A 114 -8.32 12.36 9.99
N ASP A 115 -8.46 12.16 11.31
CA ASP A 115 -7.38 12.38 12.27
C ASP A 115 -6.43 11.18 12.43
N ASN A 116 -6.86 9.96 12.06
CA ASN A 116 -5.98 8.78 11.89
C ASN A 116 -6.33 7.97 10.59
N PRO A 117 -5.40 7.73 9.62
CA PRO A 117 -5.74 7.06 8.35
C PRO A 117 -5.91 5.54 8.51
N THR A 118 -5.43 4.98 9.62
CA THR A 118 -5.52 3.54 9.90
C THR A 118 -6.82 3.13 10.58
N SER A 119 -7.64 4.10 11.00
CA SER A 119 -8.82 3.87 11.85
C SER A 119 -10.13 4.42 11.29
N SER A 120 -10.17 4.96 10.06
CA SER A 120 -11.43 5.46 9.50
C SER A 120 -12.34 4.29 9.08
N ASN A 121 -13.15 3.81 10.03
CA ASN A 121 -14.28 2.89 9.78
C ASN A 121 -15.42 3.56 8.97
N ILE A 122 -15.25 4.83 8.59
CA ILE A 122 -16.14 5.61 7.74
C ILE A 122 -15.40 5.98 6.45
N GLY A 123 -15.75 5.30 5.35
CA GLY A 123 -15.15 5.55 4.04
C GLY A 123 -16.06 6.40 3.17
N ALA A 124 -15.52 7.51 2.61
CA ALA A 124 -16.27 8.39 1.71
C ALA A 124 -16.79 7.64 0.49
N GLU A 125 -15.96 6.73 -0.07
CA GLU A 125 -16.28 5.87 -1.20
C GLU A 125 -17.54 5.05 -0.92
N TRP A 126 -17.58 4.37 0.24
CA TRP A 126 -18.71 3.52 0.57
C TRP A 126 -20.02 4.28 0.72
N ILE A 127 -19.97 5.50 1.27
CA ILE A 127 -21.17 6.34 1.43
C ILE A 127 -21.70 6.76 0.06
N VAL A 128 -20.85 7.25 -0.85
CA VAL A 128 -21.31 7.63 -2.20
C VAL A 128 -21.83 6.42 -2.98
N ASP A 129 -21.19 5.26 -2.83
CA ASP A 129 -21.58 4.02 -3.50
C ASP A 129 -22.96 3.51 -3.09
N ASN A 130 -23.41 3.81 -1.85
CA ASN A 130 -24.60 3.20 -1.28
C ASN A 130 -25.76 4.16 -0.98
N TYR A 131 -25.56 5.48 -0.94
CA TYR A 131 -26.60 6.43 -0.47
C TYR A 131 -26.96 7.54 -1.46
N ALA A 132 -26.55 7.42 -2.73
CA ALA A 132 -26.80 8.41 -3.80
C ALA A 132 -26.44 9.86 -3.43
N LEU A 133 -25.42 10.03 -2.58
CA LEU A 133 -24.86 11.34 -2.33
C LEU A 133 -24.09 11.80 -3.57
N PRO A 134 -24.27 13.07 -4.01
CA PRO A 134 -23.54 13.58 -5.17
C PRO A 134 -22.03 13.62 -4.91
N VAL A 135 -21.62 13.98 -3.69
CA VAL A 135 -20.23 14.08 -3.27
C VAL A 135 -20.12 13.92 -1.75
N VAL A 136 -19.04 13.28 -1.30
CA VAL A 136 -18.60 13.28 0.10
C VAL A 136 -17.17 13.78 0.13
N TYR A 137 -16.89 14.73 1.02
CA TYR A 137 -15.56 15.30 1.16
C TYR A 137 -14.80 14.60 2.29
N THR A 138 -13.51 14.42 2.11
CA THR A 138 -12.57 14.04 3.17
C THR A 138 -11.63 15.20 3.43
N TYR A 139 -11.59 15.68 4.67
CA TYR A 139 -10.63 16.69 5.11
C TYR A 139 -9.34 16.02 5.57
N MET A 140 -8.23 16.39 4.93
CA MET A 140 -6.89 15.94 5.25
C MET A 140 -6.13 17.07 5.97
N PRO A 141 -5.77 16.90 7.26
CA PRO A 141 -5.13 17.95 8.04
C PRO A 141 -3.68 18.23 7.58
N ALA A 142 -3.20 19.43 7.90
CA ALA A 142 -1.85 19.92 7.56
C ALA A 142 -0.73 19.05 8.11
N SER A 143 -0.98 18.36 9.23
CA SER A 143 -0.06 17.38 9.83
C SER A 143 0.27 16.20 8.91
N ARG A 144 -0.49 16.01 7.83
CA ARG A 144 -0.30 14.94 6.85
C ARG A 144 -0.02 15.40 5.44
N PHE A 145 -0.66 16.50 5.04
CA PHE A 145 -0.51 17.09 3.72
C PHE A 145 -0.32 18.58 3.93
N SER A 146 0.84 19.13 3.58
CA SER A 146 1.04 20.57 3.52
C SER A 146 0.68 21.04 2.10
N PRO A 147 -0.28 21.97 1.92
CA PRO A 147 -1.26 22.47 2.90
C PRO A 147 -2.42 21.49 3.13
N ALA A 148 -3.16 21.70 4.24
CA ALA A 148 -4.40 20.98 4.50
C ALA A 148 -5.36 21.11 3.32
N ARG A 149 -6.07 20.03 2.99
CA ARG A 149 -6.89 19.99 1.77
C ARG A 149 -8.11 19.11 1.91
N TYR A 150 -9.09 19.36 1.05
CA TYR A 150 -10.27 18.55 0.89
C TYR A 150 -10.14 17.67 -0.35
N LEU A 151 -10.56 16.41 -0.23
CA LEU A 151 -10.75 15.52 -1.36
C LEU A 151 -12.24 15.24 -1.52
N ALA A 152 -12.81 15.59 -2.67
CA ALA A 152 -14.14 15.15 -3.06
C ALA A 152 -14.08 13.70 -3.54
N THR A 153 -15.02 12.89 -3.05
CA THR A 153 -15.29 11.54 -3.55
C THR A 153 -16.70 11.54 -4.12
N GLN A 154 -16.85 11.08 -5.36
CA GLN A 154 -18.16 11.04 -6.05
C GLN A 154 -18.25 9.84 -6.97
N LEU A 155 -19.48 9.42 -7.30
CA LEU A 155 -19.72 8.43 -8.33
C LEU A 155 -19.61 9.06 -9.72
N VAL A 156 -18.98 8.36 -10.65
CA VAL A 156 -18.90 8.74 -12.06
C VAL A 156 -19.13 7.51 -12.94
N ARG A 157 -19.52 7.72 -14.20
CA ARG A 157 -19.77 6.60 -15.12
C ARG A 157 -18.47 5.89 -15.47
N GLN A 158 -18.52 4.57 -15.66
CA GLN A 158 -17.34 3.75 -15.94
C GLN A 158 -16.53 4.21 -17.16
N ASN A 159 -17.20 4.72 -18.20
CA ASN A 159 -16.51 5.27 -19.38
C ASN A 159 -15.71 6.52 -19.05
N ASP A 160 -16.20 7.38 -18.14
CA ASP A 160 -15.48 8.56 -17.71
C ASP A 160 -14.29 8.17 -16.83
N CYS A 161 -14.41 7.13 -16.01
CA CYS A 161 -13.30 6.58 -15.23
C CYS A 161 -12.12 6.14 -16.09
N LYS A 162 -12.40 5.50 -17.24
CA LYS A 162 -11.36 5.11 -18.19
C LYS A 162 -10.65 6.34 -18.75
N LYS A 163 -11.42 7.35 -19.17
CA LYS A 163 -10.88 8.63 -19.63
C LYS A 163 -10.00 9.29 -18.56
N VAL A 164 -10.45 9.33 -17.30
CA VAL A 164 -9.65 9.91 -16.19
C VAL A 164 -8.29 9.23 -16.08
N ARG A 165 -8.24 7.89 -16.17
CA ARG A 165 -6.98 7.12 -16.09
C ARG A 165 -6.04 7.37 -17.27
N GLU A 166 -6.58 7.81 -18.40
CA GLU A 166 -5.83 8.13 -19.61
C GLU A 166 -5.33 9.58 -19.64
N ILE A 167 -5.84 10.46 -18.77
CA ILE A 167 -5.41 11.88 -18.70
C ILE A 167 -3.99 11.96 -18.12
N PRO A 168 -3.00 12.48 -18.87
CA PRO A 168 -1.65 12.69 -18.37
C PRO A 168 -1.64 13.60 -17.16
N GLY A 169 -0.97 13.18 -16.09
CA GLY A 169 -0.85 13.96 -14.85
C GLY A 169 -2.07 13.93 -13.94
N ALA A 170 -3.16 13.22 -14.26
CA ALA A 170 -4.32 13.11 -13.36
C ALA A 170 -3.94 12.53 -11.98
N LEU A 171 -3.20 11.42 -11.95
CA LEU A 171 -2.65 10.85 -10.71
C LEU A 171 -1.71 11.82 -10.00
N GLY A 172 -0.96 12.62 -10.76
CA GLY A 172 -0.06 13.62 -10.21
C GLY A 172 -0.79 14.78 -9.57
N ALA A 173 -1.97 15.12 -10.07
CA ALA A 173 -2.89 16.09 -9.50
C ALA A 173 -3.79 15.48 -8.40
N ASP A 174 -3.44 14.30 -7.88
CA ASP A 174 -4.19 13.54 -6.87
C ASP A 174 -5.63 13.19 -7.27
N ILE A 175 -5.84 12.96 -8.57
CA ILE A 175 -7.11 12.50 -9.14
C ILE A 175 -7.04 10.98 -9.33
N PHE A 176 -7.92 10.26 -8.65
CA PHE A 176 -7.95 8.80 -8.64
C PHE A 176 -9.33 8.26 -9.01
N ALA A 177 -9.37 7.25 -9.89
CA ALA A 177 -10.60 6.57 -10.26
C ALA A 177 -10.54 5.10 -9.85
N PHE A 178 -11.37 4.67 -8.90
CA PHE A 178 -11.38 3.31 -8.34
C PHE A 178 -12.67 2.57 -8.70
N GLY A 179 -12.52 1.34 -9.19
CA GLY A 179 -13.67 0.45 -9.31
C GLY A 179 -14.07 -0.09 -7.93
N PHE A 180 -15.35 -0.34 -7.73
CA PHE A 180 -15.87 -0.95 -6.51
C PHE A 180 -16.76 -2.15 -6.84
N HIS A 181 -17.00 -3.01 -5.86
CA HIS A 181 -17.87 -4.17 -6.03
C HIS A 181 -19.28 -3.82 -5.56
N ASP A 182 -20.29 -4.32 -6.26
CA ASP A 182 -21.65 -4.26 -5.73
C ASP A 182 -21.74 -5.17 -4.51
N ASP A 183 -21.92 -4.54 -3.34
CA ASP A 183 -22.03 -5.22 -2.05
C ASP A 183 -23.21 -6.21 -2.11
N GLN A 184 -22.92 -7.48 -2.39
CA GLN A 184 -23.75 -8.57 -1.88
C GLN A 184 -23.20 -8.94 -0.49
N PRO A 185 -23.97 -8.73 0.59
CA PRO A 185 -23.51 -9.02 1.94
C PRO A 185 -23.01 -10.47 2.02
N GLY A 186 -21.77 -10.65 2.49
CA GLY A 186 -21.18 -11.96 2.76
C GLY A 186 -20.31 -12.59 1.67
N ARG A 187 -20.10 -11.96 0.50
CA ARG A 187 -19.15 -12.46 -0.51
C ARG A 187 -18.08 -11.43 -0.84
N PHE A 188 -16.84 -11.70 -0.40
CA PHE A 188 -15.62 -11.03 -0.90
C PHE A 188 -15.38 -11.21 -2.42
N ALA A 189 -16.32 -11.85 -3.13
CA ALA A 189 -16.32 -12.11 -4.56
C ALA A 189 -17.50 -11.44 -5.27
N GLY A 190 -17.90 -10.23 -4.83
CA GLY A 190 -18.87 -9.42 -5.56
C GLY A 190 -18.38 -9.16 -7.00
N ARG A 191 -19.30 -8.97 -7.95
CA ARG A 191 -18.90 -8.53 -9.29
C ARG A 191 -18.48 -7.06 -9.21
N LEU A 192 -17.37 -6.73 -9.87
CA LEU A 192 -16.98 -5.33 -10.05
C LEU A 192 -18.13 -4.59 -10.74
N ASN A 193 -18.54 -3.46 -10.20
CA ASN A 193 -19.57 -2.63 -10.80
C ASN A 193 -19.13 -2.22 -12.22
N ARG A 194 -20.02 -2.36 -13.19
CA ARG A 194 -19.72 -2.14 -14.60
C ARG A 194 -20.15 -0.77 -15.10
N ASP A 195 -21.02 -0.10 -14.36
CA ASP A 195 -21.68 1.14 -14.79
C ASP A 195 -21.03 2.37 -14.16
N PHE A 196 -20.47 2.23 -12.96
CA PHE A 196 -19.91 3.29 -12.17
C PHE A 196 -18.54 2.93 -11.58
N CYS A 197 -17.78 3.97 -11.26
CA CYS A 197 -16.63 3.92 -10.37
C CYS A 197 -16.65 5.14 -9.44
N THR A 198 -15.79 5.13 -8.42
CA THR A 198 -15.56 6.31 -7.57
C THR A 198 -14.44 7.15 -8.16
N LEU A 199 -14.68 8.46 -8.25
CA LEU A 199 -13.68 9.46 -8.57
C LEU A 199 -13.36 10.24 -7.30
N ARG A 200 -12.08 10.25 -6.92
CA ARG A 200 -11.54 11.04 -5.83
C ARG A 200 -10.63 12.13 -6.39
N GLN A 201 -10.87 13.39 -6.03
CA GLN A 201 -10.09 14.53 -6.54
C GLN A 201 -10.00 15.69 -5.54
N PRO A 202 -8.97 16.55 -5.58
CA PRO A 202 -8.89 17.74 -4.75
C PRO A 202 -10.01 18.73 -5.08
N GLU A 203 -10.88 19.01 -4.12
CA GLU A 203 -11.99 19.93 -4.30
C GLU A 203 -12.49 20.41 -2.94
N SER A 204 -12.64 21.73 -2.78
CA SER A 204 -13.17 22.31 -1.55
C SER A 204 -14.70 22.34 -1.57
N PRO A 205 -15.37 22.03 -0.45
CA PRO A 205 -16.82 22.15 -0.35
C PRO A 205 -17.25 23.61 -0.48
N THR A 206 -18.29 23.86 -1.28
CA THR A 206 -18.87 25.19 -1.49
C THR A 206 -20.11 25.46 -0.63
N LEU A 207 -20.72 24.39 -0.10
CA LEU A 207 -21.90 24.45 0.76
C LEU A 207 -21.50 24.44 2.24
N PRO A 208 -22.39 24.90 3.15
CA PRO A 208 -22.23 24.71 4.59
C PRO A 208 -21.88 23.27 4.96
N GLN A 209 -20.88 23.10 5.81
CA GLN A 209 -20.29 21.79 6.10
C GLN A 209 -20.98 21.10 7.28
N ILE A 210 -21.19 19.79 7.14
CA ILE A 210 -21.48 18.86 8.23
C ILE A 210 -20.21 18.04 8.44
N ARG A 211 -19.49 18.31 9.52
CA ARG A 211 -18.19 17.69 9.78
C ARG A 211 -18.37 16.47 10.67
N VAL A 212 -17.78 15.35 10.26
CA VAL A 212 -17.84 14.09 10.97
C VAL A 212 -16.45 13.76 11.50
N LEU A 213 -16.29 13.76 12.81
CA LEU A 213 -15.06 13.41 13.50
C LEU A 213 -15.22 12.05 14.15
N LEU A 214 -14.24 11.18 13.96
CA LEU A 214 -14.23 9.84 14.53
C LEU A 214 -13.12 9.75 15.58
N THR A 215 -13.47 9.40 16.80
CA THR A 215 -12.50 9.13 17.86
C THR A 215 -12.66 7.70 18.35
N GLU A 216 -11.55 6.97 18.41
CA GLU A 216 -11.51 5.60 18.89
C GLU A 216 -10.75 5.51 20.22
N HIS A 217 -11.31 4.76 21.15
CA HIS A 217 -10.70 4.48 22.44
C HIS A 217 -10.72 2.97 22.68
N LYS A 218 -9.54 2.41 22.94
CA LYS A 218 -9.41 1.00 23.36
C LYS A 218 -9.63 0.92 24.87
N GLU A 219 -10.56 0.09 25.29
CA GLU A 219 -10.91 -0.10 26.70
C GLU A 219 -11.20 -1.59 26.97
N GLN A 220 -11.10 -2.02 28.22
CA GLN A 220 -11.58 -3.33 28.66
C GLN A 220 -12.79 -3.19 29.58
N VAL A 221 -13.98 -3.51 29.07
CA VAL A 221 -15.22 -3.51 29.88
C VAL A 221 -15.40 -4.89 30.48
N ASN A 222 -15.25 -5.06 31.79
CA ASN A 222 -15.39 -6.38 32.44
C ASN A 222 -14.48 -7.49 31.86
N ARG A 223 -13.25 -7.15 31.42
CA ARG A 223 -12.29 -8.02 30.69
C ARG A 223 -12.66 -8.35 29.24
N LEU A 224 -13.76 -7.81 28.71
CA LEU A 224 -14.07 -7.80 27.29
C LEU A 224 -13.23 -6.70 26.63
N PRO A 225 -12.29 -7.04 25.71
CA PRO A 225 -11.59 -6.03 24.93
C PRO A 225 -12.59 -5.35 24.01
N THR A 226 -12.65 -4.03 24.13
CA THR A 226 -13.55 -3.16 23.37
C THR A 226 -12.75 -2.07 22.69
N VAL A 227 -13.16 -1.72 21.48
CA VAL A 227 -12.78 -0.48 20.81
C VAL A 227 -14.06 0.33 20.73
N GLN A 228 -14.19 1.33 21.59
CA GLN A 228 -15.33 2.22 21.55
C GLN A 228 -15.05 3.33 20.54
N THR A 229 -16.04 3.63 19.72
CA THR A 229 -15.94 4.66 18.70
C THR A 229 -17.00 5.72 18.97
N THR A 230 -16.57 6.97 19.11
CA THR A 230 -17.46 8.13 19.17
C THR A 230 -17.39 8.86 17.84
N THR A 231 -18.53 8.99 17.17
CA THR A 231 -18.67 9.82 15.97
C THR A 231 -19.33 11.13 16.36
N VAL A 232 -18.60 12.23 16.27
CA VAL A 232 -19.13 13.57 16.50
C VAL A 232 -19.53 14.16 15.15
N ILE A 233 -20.79 14.54 15.01
CA ILE A 233 -21.34 15.17 13.81
C ILE A 233 -21.59 16.64 14.14
N GLU A 234 -20.72 17.52 13.66
CA GLU A 234 -20.80 18.96 13.84
C GLU A 234 -21.65 19.56 12.72
N THR A 235 -22.68 20.29 13.11
CA THR A 235 -23.54 21.08 12.23
C THR A 235 -23.42 22.55 12.61
N PRO A 236 -23.78 23.51 11.73
CA PRO A 236 -23.84 24.91 12.10
C PRO A 236 -24.74 25.11 13.34
N GLY A 237 -24.12 25.37 14.50
CA GLY A 237 -24.81 25.64 15.76
C GLY A 237 -25.13 24.44 16.65
N LYS A 238 -24.84 23.19 16.24
CA LYS A 238 -25.08 22.01 17.09
C LYS A 238 -24.16 20.84 16.78
N ALA A 239 -23.74 20.10 17.80
CA ALA A 239 -23.04 18.84 17.66
C ALA A 239 -23.92 17.67 18.10
N TYR A 240 -23.84 16.57 17.35
CA TYR A 240 -24.49 15.30 17.67
C TYR A 240 -23.42 14.25 17.93
N ARG A 241 -23.70 13.28 18.78
CA ARG A 241 -22.76 12.20 19.09
C ARG A 241 -23.43 10.86 18.83
N LEU A 242 -22.79 10.03 18.02
CA LEU A 242 -23.13 8.62 17.88
C LEU A 242 -22.07 7.79 18.59
N ARG A 243 -22.52 6.75 19.28
CA ARG A 243 -21.65 5.73 19.85
C ARG A 243 -21.62 4.49 18.99
N GLY A 244 -20.52 3.77 19.04
CA GLY A 244 -20.33 2.56 18.28
C GLY A 244 -19.02 1.89 18.62
N GLY A 245 -18.45 1.21 17.63
CA GLY A 245 -17.20 0.49 17.77
C GLY A 245 -17.41 -1.03 17.76
N SER A 246 -16.52 -1.76 18.42
CA SER A 246 -16.53 -3.21 18.39
C SER A 246 -16.00 -3.84 19.67
N ALA A 247 -16.29 -5.12 19.86
CA ALA A 247 -15.77 -5.92 20.96
C ALA A 247 -15.30 -7.28 20.48
N ALA A 248 -14.39 -7.91 21.22
CA ALA A 248 -13.88 -9.25 20.91
C ALA A 248 -14.23 -10.23 22.04
N PRO A 249 -15.47 -10.75 22.09
CA PRO A 249 -15.86 -11.69 23.15
C PRO A 249 -15.11 -13.01 23.04
N LEU A 250 -14.97 -13.72 24.16
CA LEU A 250 -14.54 -15.12 24.13
C LEU A 250 -15.50 -15.97 23.27
N ARG A 251 -14.96 -17.00 22.60
CA ARG A 251 -15.77 -17.97 21.85
C ARG A 251 -16.47 -18.92 22.83
N TRP A 252 -17.54 -19.58 22.39
CA TRP A 252 -18.29 -20.52 23.24
C TRP A 252 -17.50 -21.75 23.70
N PHE A 253 -16.41 -22.08 22.99
CA PHE A 253 -15.54 -23.19 23.31
C PHE A 253 -14.14 -22.68 23.67
N PRO A 254 -13.48 -23.20 24.73
CA PRO A 254 -12.16 -22.74 25.15
C PRO A 254 -11.13 -23.00 24.07
N MET A 255 -10.63 -21.91 23.48
CA MET A 255 -9.59 -21.95 22.46
C MET A 255 -8.32 -21.28 22.95
N LEU A 256 -7.63 -21.88 23.91
CA LEU A 256 -6.34 -21.37 24.40
C LEU A 256 -5.27 -21.57 23.31
N ALA A 257 -4.88 -20.49 22.65
CA ALA A 257 -3.73 -20.46 21.75
C ALA A 257 -2.50 -20.03 22.55
N MET A 258 -1.40 -20.75 22.37
CA MET A 258 -0.13 -20.47 23.02
C MET A 258 0.98 -20.66 22.00
N GLY A 259 1.79 -19.63 21.78
CA GLY A 259 2.88 -19.75 20.84
C GLY A 259 3.68 -18.48 20.67
N CYS A 260 4.68 -18.56 19.81
CA CYS A 260 5.53 -17.43 19.46
C CYS A 260 5.40 -17.13 17.96
N ALA A 261 5.45 -15.84 17.62
CA ALA A 261 5.33 -15.38 16.25
C ALA A 261 6.21 -14.14 16.01
N LEU A 262 6.51 -13.89 14.75
CA LEU A 262 7.23 -12.69 14.36
C LEU A 262 6.28 -11.48 14.45
N ASN A 263 6.56 -10.55 15.36
CA ASN A 263 5.80 -9.32 15.50
C ASN A 263 6.32 -8.27 14.52
N SER A 264 5.55 -7.99 13.47
CA SER A 264 5.94 -7.03 12.42
C SER A 264 6.07 -5.58 12.92
N ALA A 265 5.49 -5.23 14.08
CA ALA A 265 5.58 -3.88 14.64
C ALA A 265 6.95 -3.58 15.29
N ALA A 266 7.61 -4.58 15.85
CA ALA A 266 8.91 -4.43 16.54
C ALA A 266 10.04 -5.28 15.92
N SER A 267 9.75 -6.05 14.86
CA SER A 267 10.66 -7.06 14.29
C SER A 267 11.27 -7.99 15.36
N SER A 268 10.46 -8.38 16.35
CA SER A 268 10.87 -9.26 17.46
C SER A 268 10.14 -10.60 17.43
N TRP A 269 10.77 -11.60 18.01
CA TRP A 269 10.16 -12.91 18.26
C TRP A 269 9.44 -12.86 19.61
N ASP A 270 8.13 -12.70 19.58
CA ASP A 270 7.32 -12.51 20.79
C ASP A 270 6.43 -13.74 21.02
N CYS A 271 6.38 -14.19 22.27
CA CYS A 271 5.52 -15.29 22.71
C CYS A 271 4.32 -14.74 23.46
N ASP A 272 3.13 -15.26 23.13
CA ASP A 272 1.88 -14.88 23.79
C ASP A 272 1.03 -16.13 24.08
N TRP A 273 0.19 -16.03 25.09
CA TRP A 273 -0.83 -17.02 25.38
C TRP A 273 -2.14 -16.34 25.73
N GLY A 274 -3.20 -16.79 25.08
CA GLY A 274 -4.51 -16.21 25.27
C GLY A 274 -5.60 -17.07 24.68
N PHE A 275 -6.80 -16.91 25.21
CA PHE A 275 -7.96 -17.49 24.57
C PHE A 275 -8.26 -16.74 23.27
N LEU A 276 -8.34 -17.48 22.17
CA LEU A 276 -8.81 -16.94 20.91
C LEU A 276 -10.22 -16.39 21.11
N ARG A 277 -10.34 -15.10 20.84
CA ARG A 277 -11.61 -14.38 20.89
C ARG A 277 -12.28 -14.45 19.52
N ALA A 278 -13.60 -14.23 19.51
CA ALA A 278 -14.29 -13.99 18.26
C ALA A 278 -13.65 -12.78 17.56
N ARG A 279 -13.68 -12.81 16.22
CA ARG A 279 -13.36 -11.62 15.44
C ARG A 279 -14.26 -10.48 15.91
N SER A 280 -13.73 -9.26 15.89
CA SER A 280 -14.42 -8.01 16.23
C SER A 280 -15.92 -8.05 15.85
N GLU A 281 -16.75 -7.95 16.88
CA GLU A 281 -18.21 -7.94 16.85
C GLU A 281 -18.70 -6.50 17.00
N PRO A 282 -19.58 -6.00 16.11
CA PRO A 282 -20.01 -4.61 16.16
C PRO A 282 -20.86 -4.33 17.41
N LEU A 283 -20.69 -3.13 17.99
CA LEU A 283 -21.52 -2.62 19.09
C LEU A 283 -22.80 -1.94 18.60
N ALA A 284 -22.78 -1.35 17.40
CA ALA A 284 -23.97 -0.79 16.78
C ALA A 284 -24.73 -1.89 16.02
N ASP A 285 -26.02 -2.07 16.35
CA ASP A 285 -26.90 -3.00 15.65
C ASP A 285 -27.29 -2.45 14.27
N THR A 286 -26.47 -2.76 13.29
CA THR A 286 -26.63 -2.33 11.89
C THR A 286 -26.88 -3.50 10.93
N GLY A 287 -26.92 -4.73 11.46
CA GLY A 287 -26.98 -5.97 10.65
C GLY A 287 -25.69 -6.28 9.87
N GLU A 288 -24.70 -5.40 9.93
CA GLU A 288 -23.49 -5.47 9.10
C GLU A 288 -22.24 -5.53 9.98
N ARG A 289 -21.37 -6.50 9.69
CA ARG A 289 -20.16 -6.73 10.48
C ARG A 289 -19.11 -5.64 10.25
N TYR A 290 -18.98 -5.22 8.99
CA TYR A 290 -18.01 -4.23 8.54
C TYR A 290 -18.73 -2.92 8.28
N ARG A 291 -18.03 -1.79 8.43
CA ARG A 291 -18.56 -0.44 8.12
C ARG A 291 -19.77 -0.02 8.98
N ASN A 292 -19.93 -0.61 10.16
CA ASN A 292 -21.01 -0.29 11.11
C ASN A 292 -21.11 1.21 11.45
N ALA A 293 -19.97 1.90 11.57
CA ALA A 293 -19.91 3.34 11.80
C ALA A 293 -20.52 4.14 10.62
N SER A 294 -20.26 3.69 9.39
CA SER A 294 -20.84 4.32 8.19
C SER A 294 -22.35 4.11 8.12
N PHE A 295 -22.85 2.92 8.46
CA PHE A 295 -24.30 2.65 8.55
C PHE A 295 -24.98 3.48 9.64
N ALA A 296 -24.36 3.55 10.83
CA ALA A 296 -24.88 4.36 11.94
C ALA A 296 -24.94 5.85 11.56
N LEU A 297 -23.88 6.37 10.93
CA LEU A 297 -23.84 7.73 10.40
C LEU A 297 -24.95 7.97 9.38
N ALA A 298 -25.08 7.10 8.38
CA ALA A 298 -26.08 7.25 7.34
C ALA A 298 -27.51 7.24 7.92
N LYS A 299 -27.80 6.35 8.86
CA LYS A 299 -29.08 6.32 9.59
C LYS A 299 -29.34 7.61 10.37
N ALA A 300 -28.33 8.14 11.04
CA ALA A 300 -28.44 9.39 11.80
C ALA A 300 -28.67 10.61 10.91
N LEU A 301 -28.07 10.63 9.71
CA LEU A 301 -28.27 11.65 8.68
C LEU A 301 -29.58 11.48 7.90
N GLY A 302 -30.36 10.42 8.16
CA GLY A 302 -31.60 10.13 7.43
C GLY A 302 -31.39 9.67 5.98
N LEU A 303 -30.22 9.11 5.67
CA LEU A 303 -29.89 8.63 4.33
C LEU A 303 -30.48 7.23 4.10
N HIS A 304 -31.03 7.04 2.90
CA HIS A 304 -31.57 5.75 2.45
C HIS A 304 -30.61 5.07 1.49
N ARG A 305 -30.44 3.76 1.66
CA ARG A 305 -29.62 2.98 0.75
C ARG A 305 -30.28 2.93 -0.63
N VAL A 306 -29.51 3.14 -1.67
CA VAL A 306 -29.98 3.05 -3.06
C VAL A 306 -29.59 1.72 -3.68
N SER A 307 -30.46 1.19 -4.54
CA SER A 307 -30.14 0.06 -5.39
C SER A 307 -29.11 0.46 -6.46
N PRO A 308 -28.36 -0.50 -7.05
CA PRO A 308 -27.43 -0.20 -8.15
C PRO A 308 -28.07 0.56 -9.31
N SER A 309 -29.35 0.30 -9.62
CA SER A 309 -30.12 0.97 -10.68
C SER A 309 -30.52 2.42 -10.36
N GLU A 310 -30.55 2.80 -9.08
CA GLU A 310 -30.93 4.16 -8.64
C GLU A 310 -29.73 5.09 -8.50
N ARG A 311 -28.51 4.55 -8.60
CA ARG A 311 -27.28 5.34 -8.53
C ARG A 311 -27.20 6.34 -9.68
N ARG A 312 -26.66 7.51 -9.36
CA ARG A 312 -26.44 8.59 -10.33
C ARG A 312 -24.99 9.02 -10.22
N GLY A 313 -24.27 8.93 -11.32
CA GLY A 313 -22.94 9.49 -11.44
C GLY A 313 -23.01 10.99 -11.76
N ALA A 314 -21.95 11.71 -11.39
CA ALA A 314 -21.81 13.11 -11.77
C ALA A 314 -21.86 13.29 -13.30
N PRO A 315 -22.42 14.41 -13.81
CA PRO A 315 -22.44 14.69 -15.24
C PRO A 315 -21.04 14.73 -15.84
N SER A 316 -20.83 14.01 -16.95
CA SER A 316 -19.51 13.81 -17.57
C SER A 316 -18.81 15.12 -17.96
N GLU A 317 -19.58 16.14 -18.37
CA GLU A 317 -19.06 17.48 -18.71
C GLU A 317 -18.48 18.19 -17.48
N LEU A 318 -19.18 18.15 -16.35
CA LEU A 318 -18.71 18.73 -15.08
C LEU A 318 -17.48 18.00 -14.55
N VAL A 319 -17.45 16.67 -14.66
CA VAL A 319 -16.30 15.85 -14.29
C VAL A 319 -15.08 16.24 -15.11
N THR A 320 -15.22 16.31 -16.44
CA THR A 320 -14.12 16.64 -17.35
C THR A 320 -13.61 18.07 -17.09
N ALA A 321 -14.51 19.04 -16.94
CA ALA A 321 -14.14 20.42 -16.64
C ALA A 321 -13.42 20.55 -15.29
N SER A 322 -13.88 19.81 -14.26
CA SER A 322 -13.22 19.83 -12.95
C SER A 322 -11.81 19.23 -13.02
N ILE A 323 -11.63 18.09 -13.70
CA ILE A 323 -10.32 17.46 -13.88
C ILE A 323 -9.35 18.40 -14.60
N GLN A 324 -9.78 19.00 -15.72
CA GLN A 324 -8.95 19.96 -16.47
C GLN A 324 -8.50 21.13 -15.59
N ARG A 325 -9.42 21.71 -14.80
CA ARG A 325 -9.12 22.81 -13.87
C ARG A 325 -8.14 22.38 -12.78
N ILE A 326 -8.34 21.19 -12.19
CA ILE A 326 -7.47 20.67 -11.11
C ILE A 326 -6.07 20.38 -11.67
N THR A 327 -5.95 19.71 -12.81
CA THR A 327 -4.67 19.42 -13.46
C THR A 327 -3.96 20.71 -13.90
N ALA A 328 -4.68 21.70 -14.44
CA ALA A 328 -4.10 22.99 -14.80
C ALA A 328 -3.56 23.75 -13.58
N ARG A 329 -4.31 23.75 -12.46
CA ARG A 329 -3.86 24.35 -11.21
C ARG A 329 -2.62 23.65 -10.65
N ALA A 330 -2.64 22.31 -10.61
CA ALA A 330 -1.50 21.52 -10.12
C ALA A 330 -0.25 21.74 -10.99
N LEU A 331 -0.42 21.82 -12.32
CA LEU A 331 0.68 22.18 -13.23
C LEU A 331 1.23 23.59 -12.95
N ALA A 332 0.35 24.57 -12.71
CA ALA A 332 0.79 25.94 -12.37
C ALA A 332 1.57 25.97 -11.05
N THR A 333 1.16 25.17 -10.05
CA THR A 333 1.91 24.98 -8.81
C THR A 333 3.28 24.34 -9.07
N ASP A 334 3.34 23.22 -9.80
CA ASP A 334 4.62 22.58 -10.16
C ASP A 334 5.57 23.56 -10.87
N ILE A 335 5.04 24.43 -11.74
CA ILE A 335 5.82 25.45 -12.44
C ILE A 335 6.36 26.52 -11.47
N ALA A 336 5.52 27.05 -10.58
CA ALA A 336 5.94 28.05 -9.60
C ALA A 336 7.01 27.49 -8.65
N ASP A 337 6.87 26.24 -8.25
CA ASP A 337 7.85 25.55 -7.41
C ASP A 337 9.17 25.29 -8.15
N LEU A 338 9.10 24.98 -9.45
CA LEU A 338 10.30 24.89 -10.29
C LEU A 338 11.02 26.25 -10.37
N GLU A 339 10.27 27.34 -10.55
CA GLU A 339 10.82 28.70 -10.56
C GLU A 339 11.48 29.04 -9.22
N GLN A 340 10.88 28.64 -8.10
CA GLN A 340 11.46 28.80 -6.78
C GLN A 340 12.78 28.01 -6.60
N ILE A 341 12.82 26.72 -6.96
CA ILE A 341 14.05 25.91 -6.91
C ILE A 341 15.14 26.44 -7.84
N SER A 342 14.74 26.97 -9.00
CA SER A 342 15.69 27.52 -9.96
C SER A 342 16.43 28.74 -9.39
N GLY A 343 15.77 29.52 -8.53
CA GLY A 343 16.36 30.65 -7.81
C GLY A 343 17.08 30.26 -6.52
N ASP A 344 16.62 29.21 -5.84
CA ASP A 344 17.19 28.72 -4.58
C ASP A 344 17.12 27.18 -4.49
N PRO A 345 18.25 26.45 -4.62
CA PRO A 345 18.24 24.99 -4.52
C PRO A 345 17.84 24.47 -3.13
N TYR A 346 17.81 25.32 -2.09
CA TYR A 346 17.39 24.97 -0.73
C TYR A 346 15.93 25.29 -0.43
N ALA A 347 15.19 25.81 -1.41
CA ALA A 347 13.78 26.15 -1.28
C ALA A 347 12.98 24.97 -0.72
N LYS A 348 12.18 25.25 0.32
CA LYS A 348 11.20 24.30 0.85
C LYS A 348 9.96 24.32 -0.02
N ILE A 349 9.68 23.20 -0.69
CA ILE A 349 8.54 23.03 -1.58
C ILE A 349 7.68 21.87 -1.14
N ASP A 350 6.37 22.10 -1.19
CA ASP A 350 5.36 21.13 -0.75
C ASP A 350 4.92 20.19 -1.88
N SER A 351 5.15 20.54 -3.15
CA SER A 351 4.67 19.79 -4.33
C SER A 351 5.59 18.67 -4.82
N ILE A 352 6.71 18.41 -4.14
CA ILE A 352 7.68 17.40 -4.60
C ILE A 352 7.16 15.97 -4.43
N PRO A 353 7.34 15.08 -5.43
CA PRO A 353 7.96 15.32 -6.75
C PRO A 353 7.06 16.12 -7.70
N PHE A 354 7.60 16.78 -8.73
CA PHE A 354 6.83 17.49 -9.77
C PHE A 354 5.90 16.57 -10.59
N ARG A 355 4.78 16.13 -10.02
CA ARG A 355 4.01 14.99 -10.51
C ARG A 355 3.24 15.29 -11.80
N VAL A 356 2.80 16.53 -12.01
CA VAL A 356 2.03 16.90 -13.20
C VAL A 356 2.96 17.38 -14.30
N LEU A 357 3.93 18.24 -13.95
CA LEU A 357 4.92 18.76 -14.88
C LEU A 357 5.74 17.63 -15.53
N SER A 358 6.14 16.61 -14.77
CA SER A 358 6.88 15.45 -15.30
C SER A 358 6.13 14.65 -16.37
N MET A 359 4.81 14.81 -16.49
CA MET A 359 3.95 14.14 -17.48
C MET A 359 3.59 15.03 -18.67
N ARG A 360 4.14 16.25 -18.75
CA ARG A 360 3.86 17.26 -19.78
C ARG A 360 5.12 17.57 -20.61
N PRO A 361 5.47 16.71 -21.59
CA PRO A 361 6.71 16.87 -22.35
C PRO A 361 6.78 18.20 -23.09
N ASP A 362 5.64 18.75 -23.52
CA ASP A 362 5.52 20.07 -24.14
C ASP A 362 5.97 21.20 -23.20
N VAL A 363 5.54 21.16 -21.94
CA VAL A 363 5.89 22.16 -20.93
C VAL A 363 7.32 21.96 -20.41
N LEU A 364 7.74 20.71 -20.21
CA LEU A 364 9.12 20.38 -19.85
C LEU A 364 10.11 20.89 -20.88
N SER A 365 9.81 20.68 -22.17
CA SER A 365 10.64 21.11 -23.28
C SER A 365 10.90 22.61 -23.26
N ALA A 366 9.85 23.39 -23.03
CA ALA A 366 9.93 24.85 -22.98
C ALA A 366 10.78 25.37 -21.81
N ARG A 367 11.02 24.52 -20.79
CA ARG A 367 11.75 24.87 -19.56
C ARG A 367 13.04 24.06 -19.37
N ALA A 368 13.47 23.31 -20.38
CA ALA A 368 14.61 22.39 -20.27
C ALA A 368 15.90 23.10 -19.82
N GLU A 369 16.16 24.30 -20.37
CA GLU A 369 17.34 25.10 -20.00
C GLU A 369 17.30 25.52 -18.53
N GLN A 370 16.14 26.02 -18.07
CA GLN A 370 15.92 26.42 -16.68
C GLN A 370 16.15 25.24 -15.73
N ILE A 371 15.58 24.07 -16.05
CA ILE A 371 15.73 22.85 -15.25
C ILE A 371 17.20 22.41 -15.21
N MET A 372 17.92 22.49 -16.34
CA MET A 372 19.33 22.10 -16.42
C MET A 372 20.22 23.02 -15.59
N LEU A 373 20.04 24.34 -15.69
CA LEU A 373 20.76 25.32 -14.88
C LEU A 373 20.47 25.15 -13.39
N ALA A 374 19.21 24.91 -13.02
CA ALA A 374 18.84 24.62 -11.63
C ALA A 374 19.53 23.34 -11.11
N LEU A 375 19.64 22.32 -11.96
CA LEU A 375 20.33 21.07 -11.61
C LEU A 375 21.83 21.30 -11.42
N GLU A 376 22.47 22.08 -12.29
CA GLU A 376 23.89 22.46 -12.16
C GLU A 376 24.17 23.24 -10.87
N ASN A 377 23.28 24.18 -10.54
CA ASN A 377 23.34 24.94 -9.30
C ASN A 377 23.18 24.03 -8.08
N ALA A 378 22.23 23.09 -8.11
CA ALA A 378 22.03 22.13 -7.03
C ALA A 378 23.23 21.18 -6.86
N VAL A 379 23.86 20.74 -7.95
CA VAL A 379 25.06 19.89 -7.89
C VAL A 379 26.27 20.66 -7.36
N SER A 380 26.40 21.94 -7.71
CA SER A 380 27.51 22.78 -7.27
C SER A 380 27.36 23.34 -5.85
N ALA A 381 26.16 23.24 -5.27
CA ALA A 381 25.88 23.78 -3.95
C ALA A 381 26.59 22.97 -2.84
N SER A 382 27.47 23.61 -2.08
CA SER A 382 28.08 23.03 -0.89
C SER A 382 27.39 23.50 0.41
N HIS A 383 27.46 22.67 1.46
CA HIS A 383 27.10 22.91 2.88
C HIS A 383 25.74 22.47 3.48
N THR A 384 25.86 22.21 4.79
CA THR A 384 24.95 22.12 5.95
C THR A 384 23.50 21.60 5.86
N ASP A 385 22.70 21.91 4.84
CA ASP A 385 21.32 21.38 4.71
C ASP A 385 21.20 20.46 3.48
N GLN A 386 22.08 19.45 3.44
CA GLN A 386 22.24 18.53 2.31
C GLN A 386 20.95 17.81 1.94
N SER A 387 20.02 17.57 2.88
CA SER A 387 18.85 16.73 2.59
C SER A 387 17.89 17.40 1.62
N ARG A 388 17.58 18.70 1.81
CA ARG A 388 16.61 19.40 0.96
C ARG A 388 17.14 19.66 -0.43
N MET A 389 18.36 20.18 -0.52
CA MET A 389 19.02 20.40 -1.80
C MET A 389 19.16 19.07 -2.56
N ARG A 390 19.53 17.98 -1.88
CA ARG A 390 19.57 16.63 -2.47
C ARG A 390 18.23 16.22 -3.05
N ASP A 391 17.15 16.40 -2.30
CA ASP A 391 15.81 16.03 -2.77
C ASP A 391 15.39 16.90 -3.96
N ASN A 392 15.58 18.22 -3.90
CA ASN A 392 15.33 19.14 -5.02
C ASN A 392 16.13 18.75 -6.27
N GLY A 393 17.44 18.53 -6.11
CA GLY A 393 18.34 18.09 -7.17
C GLY A 393 17.93 16.76 -7.79
N ARG A 394 17.52 15.76 -6.98
CA ARG A 394 16.99 14.49 -7.48
C ARG A 394 15.72 14.67 -8.32
N ASN A 395 14.84 15.58 -7.91
CA ASN A 395 13.63 15.89 -8.67
C ASN A 395 13.95 16.56 -10.01
N LEU A 396 14.87 17.53 -10.02
CA LEU A 396 15.34 18.17 -11.25
C LEU A 396 15.99 17.16 -12.21
N ALA A 397 16.86 16.29 -11.71
CA ALA A 397 17.44 15.19 -12.49
C ALA A 397 16.36 14.27 -13.09
N SER A 398 15.30 14.00 -12.32
CA SER A 398 14.12 13.25 -12.77
C SER A 398 13.35 13.94 -13.91
N LEU A 399 13.32 15.28 -13.93
CA LEU A 399 12.71 16.05 -15.02
C LEU A 399 13.57 16.03 -16.28
N ILE A 400 14.88 16.23 -16.16
CA ILE A 400 15.83 16.12 -17.29
C ILE A 400 15.74 14.73 -17.94
N ALA A 401 15.69 13.67 -17.13
CA ALA A 401 15.57 12.30 -17.63
C ALA A 401 14.29 12.05 -18.45
N ARG A 402 13.23 12.85 -18.23
CA ARG A 402 11.95 12.74 -18.93
C ARG A 402 11.82 13.65 -20.16
N LEU A 403 12.84 14.44 -20.48
CA LEU A 403 12.84 15.22 -21.71
C LEU A 403 12.70 14.30 -22.95
N PRO A 404 12.02 14.78 -24.01
CA PRO A 404 12.03 14.12 -25.31
C PRO A 404 13.46 13.81 -25.77
N GLY A 405 13.65 12.66 -26.43
CA GLY A 405 14.98 12.14 -26.80
C GLY A 405 15.93 13.19 -27.42
N PRO A 406 15.52 13.92 -28.47
CA PRO A 406 16.38 14.94 -29.10
C PRO A 406 16.82 16.05 -28.14
N GLN A 407 15.95 16.49 -27.24
CA GLN A 407 16.27 17.53 -26.27
C GLN A 407 17.17 17.01 -25.16
N PHE A 408 16.89 15.80 -24.64
CA PHE A 408 17.79 15.17 -23.66
C PHE A 408 19.21 15.03 -24.23
N THR A 409 19.34 14.59 -25.47
CA THR A 409 20.65 14.47 -26.15
C THR A 409 21.36 15.82 -26.27
N ALA A 410 20.63 16.92 -26.53
CA ALA A 410 21.22 18.26 -26.60
C ALA A 410 21.87 18.69 -25.26
N TYR A 411 21.34 18.23 -24.12
CA TYR A 411 21.91 18.46 -22.79
C TYR A 411 22.95 17.42 -22.36
N GLY A 412 23.22 16.41 -23.21
CA GLY A 412 24.03 15.25 -22.84
C GLY A 412 25.43 15.59 -22.35
N ALA A 413 26.12 16.53 -23.01
CA ALA A 413 27.45 16.95 -22.60
C ALA A 413 27.46 17.58 -21.18
N ARG A 414 26.45 18.38 -20.85
CA ARG A 414 26.29 19.01 -19.53
C ARG A 414 25.97 17.97 -18.46
N VAL A 415 25.06 17.03 -18.74
CA VAL A 415 24.75 15.91 -17.84
C VAL A 415 25.98 15.06 -17.54
N LEU A 416 26.78 14.71 -18.54
CA LEU A 416 28.01 13.94 -18.33
C LEU A 416 29.07 14.73 -17.55
N ALA A 417 29.17 16.05 -17.80
CA ALA A 417 30.05 16.92 -17.03
C ALA A 417 29.67 16.97 -15.54
N LEU A 418 28.37 16.97 -15.21
CA LEU A 418 27.91 16.90 -13.82
C LEU A 418 28.38 15.62 -13.11
N TYR A 419 28.23 14.46 -13.74
CA TYR A 419 28.71 13.20 -13.16
C TYR A 419 30.24 13.16 -13.04
N ALA A 420 30.96 13.75 -13.99
CA ALA A 420 32.42 13.81 -13.94
C ALA A 420 32.95 14.77 -12.85
N ALA A 421 32.14 15.75 -12.42
CA ALA A 421 32.52 16.76 -11.45
C ALA A 421 32.23 16.38 -9.98
N VAL A 422 31.50 15.29 -9.73
CA VAL A 422 31.08 14.89 -8.38
C VAL A 422 31.77 13.61 -7.93
N GLU A 423 31.95 13.48 -6.62
CA GLU A 423 32.50 12.28 -5.98
C GLU A 423 31.49 11.10 -5.97
N ASP A 424 31.99 9.89 -5.71
CA ASP A 424 31.21 8.65 -5.75
C ASP A 424 30.11 8.56 -4.68
N ASP A 425 30.21 9.33 -3.61
CA ASP A 425 29.22 9.40 -2.53
C ASP A 425 28.15 10.48 -2.76
N HIS A 426 28.30 11.29 -3.81
CA HIS A 426 27.39 12.39 -4.13
C HIS A 426 25.98 11.87 -4.48
N TRP A 427 24.96 12.63 -4.08
CA TRP A 427 23.56 12.22 -4.24
C TRP A 427 23.11 12.04 -5.69
N LEU A 428 23.81 12.67 -6.64
CA LEU A 428 23.52 12.57 -8.08
C LEU A 428 23.59 11.10 -8.55
N TRP A 429 24.44 10.29 -7.93
CA TRP A 429 24.51 8.85 -8.22
C TRP A 429 23.25 8.09 -7.82
N ASP A 430 22.42 8.62 -6.92
CA ASP A 430 21.15 8.02 -6.54
C ASP A 430 19.99 8.39 -7.49
N THR A 431 20.25 9.15 -8.57
CA THR A 431 19.23 9.56 -9.54
C THR A 431 18.97 8.48 -10.60
N GLU A 432 18.38 7.37 -10.19
CA GLU A 432 18.13 6.16 -11.00
C GLU A 432 17.63 6.47 -12.43
N LEU A 433 16.62 7.34 -12.59
CA LEU A 433 16.07 7.67 -13.89
C LEU A 433 17.05 8.40 -14.82
N LEU A 434 17.81 9.37 -14.28
CA LEU A 434 18.81 10.11 -15.07
C LEU A 434 19.97 9.19 -15.44
N LEU A 435 20.46 8.41 -14.46
CA LEU A 435 21.54 7.45 -14.65
C LEU A 435 21.19 6.38 -15.69
N ARG A 436 19.94 5.91 -15.78
CA ARG A 436 19.50 5.04 -16.89
C ARG A 436 19.55 5.77 -18.23
N ARG A 437 19.06 7.01 -18.25
CA ARG A 437 18.87 7.81 -19.47
C ARG A 437 20.20 8.21 -20.12
N ILE A 438 21.31 8.34 -19.38
CA ILE A 438 22.62 8.67 -19.98
C ILE A 438 23.05 7.68 -21.07
N GLY A 439 22.58 6.43 -21.01
CA GLY A 439 22.88 5.45 -22.06
C GLY A 439 22.34 5.84 -23.44
N ASP A 440 21.35 6.72 -23.50
CA ASP A 440 20.83 7.24 -24.77
C ASP A 440 21.80 8.20 -25.48
N LEU A 441 22.80 8.71 -24.75
CA LEU A 441 23.89 9.54 -25.28
C LEU A 441 24.95 8.72 -26.03
N GLY A 442 24.88 7.39 -25.97
CA GLY A 442 25.78 6.48 -26.70
C GLY A 442 27.16 6.34 -26.06
N ALA A 443 28.18 6.10 -26.89
CA ALA A 443 29.52 5.69 -26.43
C ALA A 443 30.20 6.70 -25.48
N ILE A 444 29.87 7.99 -25.58
CA ILE A 444 30.42 9.04 -24.71
C ILE A 444 30.02 8.87 -23.24
N ALA A 445 28.93 8.15 -22.95
CA ALA A 445 28.46 7.92 -21.58
C ALA A 445 29.09 6.70 -20.90
N ILE A 446 29.91 5.91 -21.61
CA ILE A 446 30.51 4.68 -21.05
C ILE A 446 31.28 4.94 -19.75
N PRO A 447 32.15 5.98 -19.62
CA PRO A 447 32.91 6.21 -18.39
C PRO A 447 32.04 6.40 -17.15
N ILE A 448 30.83 6.96 -17.31
CA ILE A 448 29.87 7.15 -16.21
C ILE A 448 29.06 5.87 -15.99
N ALA A 449 28.63 5.21 -17.06
CA ALA A 449 27.81 4.01 -16.98
C ALA A 449 28.54 2.82 -16.33
N ILE A 450 29.87 2.71 -16.46
CA ILE A 450 30.67 1.65 -15.84
C ILE A 450 31.05 1.94 -14.38
N GLN A 451 30.71 3.11 -13.83
CA GLN A 451 31.07 3.44 -12.45
C GLN A 451 30.40 2.45 -11.48
N PRO A 452 31.14 1.85 -10.53
CA PRO A 452 30.60 0.86 -9.60
C PRO A 452 29.36 1.35 -8.85
N ARG A 453 29.28 2.67 -8.58
CA ARG A 453 28.15 3.28 -7.89
C ARG A 453 26.84 3.14 -8.67
N GLY A 454 26.90 3.28 -9.99
CA GLY A 454 25.74 3.13 -10.87
C GLY A 454 25.26 1.68 -11.01
N MET A 455 26.09 0.71 -10.63
CA MET A 455 25.79 -0.73 -10.68
C MET A 455 25.19 -1.28 -9.40
N ARG A 456 25.09 -0.48 -8.33
CA ARG A 456 24.62 -0.98 -7.03
C ARG A 456 23.11 -1.26 -7.04
N SER A 457 22.70 -2.20 -6.20
CA SER A 457 21.30 -2.55 -5.99
C SER A 457 20.45 -1.41 -5.43
N ASN A 458 21.05 -0.48 -4.66
CA ASN A 458 20.34 0.68 -4.11
C ASN A 458 19.86 1.69 -5.18
N VAL A 459 20.39 1.59 -6.41
CA VAL A 459 19.95 2.37 -7.58
C VAL A 459 19.34 1.47 -8.66
N ASN A 460 18.88 0.28 -8.26
CA ASN A 460 18.21 -0.70 -9.10
C ASN A 460 18.97 -0.99 -10.41
N GLY A 461 20.31 -1.09 -10.32
CA GLY A 461 21.17 -1.40 -11.46
C GLY A 461 21.06 -0.40 -12.62
N ALA A 462 20.78 0.88 -12.35
CA ALA A 462 20.60 1.90 -13.38
C ALA A 462 21.75 1.98 -14.40
N GLY A 463 22.99 1.75 -13.97
CA GLY A 463 24.17 1.66 -14.83
C GLY A 463 24.14 0.46 -15.79
N ILE A 464 23.57 -0.68 -15.37
CA ILE A 464 23.41 -1.87 -16.22
C ILE A 464 22.45 -1.55 -17.37
N GLU A 465 21.32 -0.91 -17.06
CA GLU A 465 20.38 -0.46 -18.10
C GLU A 465 21.01 0.62 -18.99
N ALA A 466 21.82 1.54 -18.45
CA ALA A 466 22.54 2.53 -19.24
C ALA A 466 23.50 1.87 -20.24
N LEU A 467 24.30 0.90 -19.81
CA LEU A 467 25.18 0.13 -20.71
C LEU A 467 24.38 -0.64 -21.77
N CYS A 468 23.25 -1.23 -21.41
CA CYS A 468 22.35 -1.86 -22.37
C CYS A 468 21.86 -0.87 -23.44
N ARG A 469 21.48 0.35 -23.05
CA ARG A 469 21.01 1.40 -23.97
C ARG A 469 22.10 1.89 -24.93
N ILE A 470 23.35 1.93 -24.46
CA ILE A 470 24.53 2.21 -25.30
C ILE A 470 24.70 1.11 -26.35
N GLY A 471 24.55 -0.16 -25.93
CA GLY A 471 24.59 -1.33 -26.82
C GLY A 471 26.01 -1.73 -27.20
N LEU A 472 26.21 -2.18 -28.45
CA LEU A 472 27.48 -2.72 -28.95
C LEU A 472 28.73 -1.87 -28.66
N PRO A 473 28.71 -0.51 -28.73
CA PRO A 473 29.87 0.31 -28.38
C PRO A 473 30.39 0.11 -26.95
N ALA A 474 29.54 -0.33 -26.00
CA ALA A 474 29.95 -0.58 -24.63
C ALA A 474 30.76 -1.88 -24.44
N ARG A 475 30.76 -2.78 -25.44
CA ARG A 475 31.27 -4.16 -25.29
C ARG A 475 32.69 -4.22 -24.75
N GLY A 476 33.61 -3.41 -25.27
CA GLY A 476 35.01 -3.44 -24.87
C GLY A 476 35.23 -3.18 -23.37
N GLN A 477 34.51 -2.22 -22.80
CA GLN A 477 34.69 -1.80 -21.40
C GLN A 477 33.72 -2.52 -20.45
N ALA A 478 32.54 -2.93 -20.93
CA ALA A 478 31.51 -3.56 -20.10
C ALA A 478 31.70 -5.07 -19.90
N THR A 479 32.46 -5.77 -20.74
CA THR A 479 32.52 -7.24 -20.72
C THR A 479 32.95 -7.80 -19.37
N GLN A 480 34.06 -7.32 -18.82
CA GLN A 480 34.57 -7.79 -17.53
C GLN A 480 33.58 -7.46 -16.41
N LEU A 481 33.09 -6.22 -16.37
CA LEU A 481 32.19 -5.73 -15.34
C LEU A 481 30.86 -6.50 -15.31
N LEU A 482 30.21 -6.69 -16.46
CA LEU A 482 28.93 -7.40 -16.53
C LEU A 482 29.08 -8.90 -16.28
N THR A 483 30.20 -9.50 -16.69
CA THR A 483 30.49 -10.92 -16.41
C THR A 483 30.73 -11.15 -14.92
N GLN A 484 31.43 -10.22 -14.26
CA GLN A 484 31.64 -10.25 -12.82
C GLN A 484 30.32 -10.04 -12.07
N ALA A 485 29.56 -9.00 -12.42
CA ALA A 485 28.25 -8.75 -11.82
C ALA A 485 27.30 -9.95 -12.00
N TRP A 486 27.33 -10.60 -13.17
CA TRP A 486 26.59 -11.84 -13.43
C TRP A 486 26.98 -12.97 -12.47
N ALA A 487 28.28 -13.19 -12.27
CA ALA A 487 28.79 -14.20 -11.35
C ALA A 487 28.46 -13.91 -9.88
N ASP A 488 28.40 -12.62 -9.51
CA ASP A 488 28.11 -12.17 -8.14
C ASP A 488 26.61 -12.18 -7.81
N THR A 489 25.72 -12.38 -8.79
CA THR A 489 24.27 -12.41 -8.55
C THR A 489 23.85 -13.57 -7.65
N ARG A 490 23.03 -13.27 -6.64
CA ARG A 490 22.47 -14.28 -5.72
C ARG A 490 21.31 -15.02 -6.36
N ASP A 491 21.09 -16.28 -5.96
CA ASP A 491 20.07 -17.19 -6.52
C ASP A 491 18.62 -16.64 -6.54
N PHE A 492 18.32 -15.64 -5.73
CA PHE A 492 16.97 -15.10 -5.55
C PHE A 492 16.71 -13.77 -6.26
N ASP A 493 17.71 -13.14 -6.89
CA ASP A 493 17.53 -11.83 -7.54
C ASP A 493 17.21 -11.97 -9.04
N ARG A 494 15.98 -12.39 -9.35
CA ARG A 494 15.52 -12.59 -10.74
C ARG A 494 15.55 -11.27 -11.53
N GLU A 495 15.19 -10.15 -10.92
CA GLU A 495 15.09 -8.86 -11.63
C GLU A 495 16.48 -8.34 -12.02
N GLU A 496 17.45 -8.41 -11.11
CA GLU A 496 18.85 -8.04 -11.39
C GLU A 496 19.44 -8.94 -12.49
N ARG A 497 19.29 -10.27 -12.38
CA ARG A 497 19.75 -11.22 -13.39
C ARG A 497 19.12 -10.96 -14.76
N LEU A 498 17.81 -10.69 -14.80
CA LEU A 498 17.16 -10.36 -16.07
C LEU A 498 17.74 -9.09 -16.70
N GLY A 499 17.99 -8.04 -15.90
CA GLY A 499 18.66 -6.81 -16.33
C GLY A 499 20.03 -7.08 -16.96
N LEU A 500 20.87 -7.87 -16.29
CA LEU A 500 22.20 -8.27 -16.77
C LEU A 500 22.12 -9.12 -18.05
N PHE A 501 21.23 -10.12 -18.08
CA PHE A 501 21.04 -10.99 -19.24
C PHE A 501 20.72 -10.17 -20.49
N VAL A 502 19.72 -9.28 -20.39
CA VAL A 502 19.30 -8.43 -21.50
C VAL A 502 20.41 -7.46 -21.89
N ALA A 503 21.10 -6.85 -20.94
CA ALA A 503 22.24 -5.97 -21.20
C ALA A 503 23.36 -6.69 -21.96
N MET A 504 23.81 -7.86 -21.49
CA MET A 504 24.86 -8.65 -22.12
C MET A 504 24.47 -9.05 -23.55
N ARG A 505 23.25 -9.57 -23.76
CA ARG A 505 22.74 -9.94 -25.10
C ARG A 505 22.72 -8.75 -26.06
N ARG A 506 22.25 -7.59 -25.58
CA ARG A 506 22.17 -6.34 -26.35
C ARG A 506 23.54 -5.72 -26.65
N ILE A 507 24.52 -5.90 -25.78
CA ILE A 507 25.90 -5.45 -26.00
C ILE A 507 26.68 -6.43 -26.89
N GLY A 508 26.18 -7.67 -27.04
CA GLY A 508 26.85 -8.73 -27.82
C GLY A 508 27.88 -9.51 -27.00
N ILE A 509 27.66 -9.60 -25.68
CA ILE A 509 28.42 -10.44 -24.76
C ILE A 509 27.69 -11.78 -24.62
N THR A 510 28.42 -12.87 -24.76
CA THR A 510 27.88 -14.21 -24.49
C THR A 510 27.62 -14.34 -23.00
N VAL A 511 26.38 -14.63 -22.63
CA VAL A 511 26.00 -14.80 -21.21
C VAL A 511 26.57 -16.12 -20.69
N PRO A 512 27.41 -16.11 -19.65
CA PRO A 512 27.90 -17.35 -19.03
C PRO A 512 26.75 -18.18 -18.45
N PRO A 513 26.88 -19.52 -18.39
CA PRO A 513 25.95 -20.34 -17.62
C PRO A 513 25.94 -19.90 -16.14
N LEU A 514 24.79 -20.02 -15.49
CA LEU A 514 24.72 -19.84 -14.03
C LEU A 514 25.39 -21.04 -13.35
N VAL A 515 26.19 -20.76 -12.30
CA VAL A 515 26.78 -21.81 -11.45
C VAL A 515 25.67 -22.66 -10.78
N SER A 516 24.51 -22.05 -10.53
CA SER A 516 23.34 -22.67 -9.90
C SER A 516 22.07 -22.09 -10.54
N ASP A 517 21.51 -22.78 -11.55
CA ASP A 517 20.26 -22.36 -12.20
C ASP A 517 19.02 -22.86 -11.45
N LYS A 518 18.89 -22.44 -10.17
CA LYS A 518 17.71 -22.77 -9.37
C LYS A 518 16.47 -22.20 -10.05
N ARG A 519 15.44 -23.06 -10.21
CA ARG A 519 14.15 -22.72 -10.84
C ARG A 519 14.23 -22.45 -12.35
N GLU A 520 15.25 -22.96 -13.03
CA GLU A 520 15.38 -22.83 -14.50
C GLU A 520 15.31 -21.36 -14.95
N GLN A 521 15.91 -20.43 -14.19
CA GLN A 521 15.90 -19.01 -14.52
C GLN A 521 16.55 -18.76 -15.87
N MET A 522 17.71 -19.38 -16.13
CA MET A 522 18.39 -19.25 -17.42
C MET A 522 17.52 -19.81 -18.55
N GLY A 523 16.91 -20.98 -18.36
CA GLY A 523 15.97 -21.55 -19.32
C GLY A 523 14.79 -20.60 -19.64
N ASN A 524 14.23 -19.97 -18.61
CA ASN A 524 13.17 -18.97 -18.77
C ASN A 524 13.66 -17.70 -19.48
N PHE A 525 14.86 -17.19 -19.16
CA PHE A 525 15.41 -16.01 -19.84
C PHE A 525 15.68 -16.28 -21.32
N LEU A 526 16.29 -17.43 -21.64
CA LEU A 526 16.52 -17.85 -23.01
C LEU A 526 15.20 -17.99 -23.77
N LYS A 527 14.16 -18.53 -23.14
CA LYS A 527 12.84 -18.68 -23.77
C LYS A 527 12.12 -17.34 -23.97
N ASP A 528 12.13 -16.47 -22.98
CA ASP A 528 11.31 -15.24 -22.98
C ASP A 528 12.01 -14.05 -23.68
N TRP A 529 13.33 -14.14 -23.90
CA TRP A 529 14.19 -13.06 -24.41
C TRP A 529 15.26 -13.55 -25.44
N ASP A 530 15.03 -14.67 -26.14
CA ASP A 530 15.92 -15.15 -27.21
C ASP A 530 16.10 -14.11 -28.34
N ASP A 531 15.06 -13.33 -28.60
CA ASP A 531 14.98 -12.27 -29.61
C ASP A 531 15.87 -11.06 -29.30
N VAL A 532 16.41 -10.95 -28.07
CA VAL A 532 17.34 -9.87 -27.71
C VAL A 532 18.70 -10.12 -28.35
N SER A 533 19.15 -9.14 -29.12
CA SER A 533 20.43 -9.10 -29.84
C SER A 533 21.01 -7.68 -29.87
N PRO A 534 22.23 -7.48 -30.42
CA PRO A 534 22.78 -6.15 -30.63
C PRO A 534 21.92 -5.24 -31.51
N ARG A 535 21.02 -5.81 -32.33
CA ARG A 535 20.12 -5.07 -33.22
C ARG A 535 18.75 -4.76 -32.63
N SER A 536 18.43 -5.27 -31.44
CA SER A 536 17.15 -4.98 -30.77
C SER A 536 16.95 -3.47 -30.56
N PRO A 537 15.74 -2.98 -30.26
CA PRO A 537 15.54 -1.57 -29.92
C PRO A 537 16.01 -1.27 -28.48
N ARG A 538 16.31 0.00 -28.16
CA ARG A 538 16.74 0.41 -26.81
C ARG A 538 15.72 0.10 -25.72
N ARG A 539 14.41 0.09 -26.05
CA ARG A 539 13.34 -0.18 -25.08
C ARG A 539 13.45 -1.52 -24.35
N VAL A 540 14.11 -2.52 -24.93
CA VAL A 540 14.29 -3.83 -24.26
C VAL A 540 15.10 -3.72 -22.97
N CYS A 541 15.93 -2.68 -22.84
CA CYS A 541 16.74 -2.43 -21.66
C CYS A 541 15.92 -2.05 -20.42
N GLY A 542 14.70 -1.54 -20.60
CA GLY A 542 13.74 -1.33 -19.51
C GLY A 542 13.03 -2.63 -19.15
N THR A 543 13.76 -3.63 -18.65
CA THR A 543 13.34 -5.03 -18.56
C THR A 543 11.99 -5.24 -17.89
N ARG A 544 11.70 -4.57 -16.76
CA ARG A 544 10.40 -4.66 -16.08
C ARG A 544 9.25 -4.17 -16.96
N ARG A 545 9.44 -3.07 -17.68
CA ARG A 545 8.39 -2.50 -18.54
C ARG A 545 8.21 -3.32 -19.82
N GLU A 546 9.28 -3.83 -20.41
CA GLU A 546 9.22 -4.72 -21.56
C GLU A 546 8.65 -6.10 -21.19
N GLU A 547 8.94 -6.65 -20.01
CA GLU A 547 8.28 -7.87 -19.51
C GLU A 547 6.76 -7.68 -19.39
N GLN A 548 6.33 -6.54 -18.83
CA GLN A 548 4.91 -6.18 -18.75
C GLN A 548 4.28 -6.04 -20.15
N ALA A 549 4.94 -5.35 -21.08
CA ALA A 549 4.46 -5.19 -22.45
C ALA A 549 4.33 -6.55 -23.17
N ARG A 550 5.29 -7.46 -23.00
CA ARG A 550 5.23 -8.83 -23.54
C ARG A 550 4.08 -9.64 -22.94
N ARG A 551 3.79 -9.47 -21.65
CA ARG A 551 2.61 -10.11 -21.01
C ARG A 551 1.30 -9.55 -21.57
N GLU A 552 1.21 -8.24 -21.76
CA GLU A 552 0.04 -7.60 -22.38
C GLU A 552 -0.19 -8.08 -23.81
N GLU A 553 0.88 -8.21 -24.59
CA GLU A 553 0.83 -8.78 -25.94
C GLU A 553 0.38 -10.24 -25.92
N LYS A 554 0.97 -11.06 -25.04
CA LYS A 554 0.64 -12.49 -24.91
C LYS A 554 -0.81 -12.75 -24.50
N TYR A 555 -1.36 -11.96 -23.58
CA TYR A 555 -2.70 -12.19 -23.02
C TYR A 555 -3.80 -11.31 -23.63
N GLY A 556 -3.44 -10.15 -24.15
CA GLY A 556 -4.36 -9.14 -24.68
C GLY A 556 -4.28 -8.94 -26.18
N GLY A 557 -3.24 -9.47 -26.86
CA GLY A 557 -3.02 -9.30 -28.29
C GLY A 557 -2.38 -7.96 -28.69
N HIS A 558 -2.15 -7.05 -27.73
CA HIS A 558 -1.53 -5.74 -27.98
C HIS A 558 -0.76 -5.22 -26.77
N ARG A 559 0.35 -4.52 -27.03
CA ARG A 559 1.11 -3.78 -26.00
C ARG A 559 0.34 -2.51 -25.62
N ARG A 560 0.05 -2.31 -24.34
CA ARG A 560 -0.59 -1.08 -23.84
C ARG A 560 0.44 -0.12 -23.27
N THR A 561 1.52 -0.67 -22.72
CA THR A 561 2.63 0.10 -22.17
C THR A 561 3.59 0.48 -23.31
N ASN A 562 3.45 1.70 -23.86
CA ASN A 562 4.43 2.25 -24.81
C ASN A 562 5.73 2.61 -24.08
N LEU A 563 6.88 2.21 -24.65
CA LEU A 563 8.20 2.26 -24.00
C LEU A 563 9.20 3.22 -24.66
N ASP A 564 8.78 3.93 -25.70
CA ASP A 564 9.64 4.82 -26.47
C ASP A 564 9.74 6.21 -25.83
#